data_AF-A0A350YRQ1-F1
#
_entry.id   AF-A0A350YRQ1-F1
#
_cell.length_a   1.000
_cell.length_b   1.000
_cell.length_c   1.000
_cell.angle_alpha   90.00
_cell.angle_beta   90.00
_cell.angle_gamma   90.00
#
_symmetry.space_group_name_H-M   'P 1'
#
loop_
_entity.id
_entity.type
_entity.pdbx_description
1 polymer ?
#
loop_
_entity_poly.entity_id
_entity_poly.type
_entity_poly.pdbx_seq_one_letter_code
_entity_poly.pdbx_strand_id
1 'polypeptide(L)'
;DIAEAKGLEMNELISEIEAIVNYGTRINLDYYINMVIDEERQHDIFSYFREEAESDSLEEAIAELGSEFEEEEIRLMRIKFLSEMGN
;
A
#
# COMPACT_ATOMS: atom_id res chain seq x y z
N ASP A 1 -6.58 -11.91 -20.74
CA ASP A 1 -5.19 -12.17 -21.18
C ASP A 1 -4.27 -10.95 -21.12
N ILE A 2 -4.60 -9.78 -21.69
CA ILE A 2 -3.72 -8.59 -21.56
C ILE A 2 -3.89 -7.88 -20.20
N ALA A 3 -5.12 -7.71 -19.72
CA ALA A 3 -5.39 -7.05 -18.43
C ALA A 3 -4.83 -7.83 -17.24
N GLU A 4 -4.95 -9.16 -17.27
CA GLU A 4 -4.41 -10.07 -16.25
C GLU A 4 -2.87 -10.07 -16.25
N ALA A 5 -2.23 -10.12 -17.42
CA ALA A 5 -0.78 -9.98 -17.52
C ALA A 5 -0.28 -8.65 -16.95
N LYS A 6 -0.98 -7.54 -17.25
CA LYS A 6 -0.67 -6.23 -16.67
C LYS A 6 -0.88 -6.17 -15.15
N GLY A 7 -1.91 -6.83 -14.63
CA GLY A 7 -2.13 -6.94 -13.19
C GLY A 7 -1.03 -7.72 -12.48
N LEU A 8 -0.58 -8.83 -13.08
CA LEU A 8 0.56 -9.61 -12.57
C LEU A 8 1.85 -8.76 -12.55
N GLU A 9 2.16 -8.06 -13.65
CA GLU A 9 3.32 -7.16 -13.71
C GLU A 9 3.26 -6.04 -12.65
N MET A 10 2.07 -5.51 -12.36
CA MET A 10 1.90 -4.48 -11.32
C MET A 10 2.14 -5.05 -9.92
N ASN A 11 1.58 -6.23 -9.62
CA ASN A 11 1.78 -6.90 -8.33
C ASN A 11 3.26 -7.21 -8.07
N GLU A 12 4.00 -7.62 -9.10
CA GLU A 12 5.45 -7.82 -9.03
C GLU A 12 6.17 -6.50 -8.74
N LEU A 13 5.82 -5.43 -9.45
CA LEU A 13 6.40 -4.10 -9.24
C LEU A 13 6.17 -3.60 -7.80
N ILE A 14 4.96 -3.72 -7.27
CA ILE A 14 4.63 -3.33 -5.89
C ILE A 14 5.49 -4.12 -4.90
N SER A 15 5.70 -5.42 -5.14
CA SER A 15 6.52 -6.27 -4.28
C SER A 15 7.99 -5.83 -4.25
N GLU A 16 8.55 -5.42 -5.39
CA GLU A 16 9.91 -4.87 -5.44
C GLU A 16 10.02 -3.53 -4.69
N ILE A 17 9.00 -2.68 -4.78
CA ILE A 17 8.96 -1.41 -4.04
C ILE A 17 8.88 -1.66 -2.52
N GLU A 18 8.07 -2.62 -2.07
CA GLU A 18 8.01 -3.03 -0.67
C GLU A 18 9.39 -3.46 -0.16
N ALA A 19 10.12 -4.27 -0.95
CA ALA A 19 11.46 -4.68 -0.60
C ALA A 19 12.40 -3.48 -0.45
N ILE A 20 12.36 -2.51 -1.36
CA ILE A 20 13.18 -1.29 -1.30
C ILE A 20 12.89 -0.46 -0.04
N VAL A 21 11.60 -0.29 0.31
CA VAL A 21 11.19 0.42 1.53
C VAL A 21 11.62 -0.33 2.79
N ASN A 22 11.54 -1.67 2.80
CA ASN A 22 12.03 -2.49 3.90
C ASN A 22 13.55 -2.35 4.12
N TYR A 23 14.33 -1.97 3.10
CA TYR A 23 15.75 -1.64 3.24
C TYR A 23 16.01 -0.20 3.76
N GLY A 24 14.96 0.54 4.14
CA GLY A 24 15.06 1.88 4.71
C GLY A 24 15.11 3.01 3.66
N THR A 25 14.80 2.69 2.40
CA THR A 25 14.76 3.71 1.34
C THR A 25 13.42 4.43 1.37
N ARG A 26 13.46 5.76 1.46
CA ARG A 26 12.26 6.59 1.32
C ARG A 26 11.91 6.80 -0.14
N ILE A 27 10.69 6.44 -0.51
CA ILE A 27 10.08 6.61 -1.83
C ILE A 27 8.82 7.47 -1.69
N ASN A 28 8.61 8.39 -2.61
CA ASN A 28 7.32 9.10 -2.73
C ASN A 28 6.51 8.47 -3.85
N LEU A 29 5.34 7.91 -3.52
CA LEU A 29 4.38 7.33 -4.47
C LEU A 29 3.10 8.17 -4.64
N ASP A 30 3.04 9.38 -4.07
CA ASP A 30 1.84 10.21 -4.02
C ASP A 30 1.25 10.46 -5.40
N TYR A 31 2.11 10.68 -6.40
CA TYR A 31 1.67 10.88 -7.77
C TYR A 31 0.88 9.68 -8.30
N TYR A 32 1.35 8.46 -8.06
CA TYR A 32 0.67 7.24 -8.50
C TYR A 32 -0.59 6.97 -7.67
N ILE A 33 -0.48 7.06 -6.35
CA ILE A 33 -1.58 6.82 -5.42
C ILE A 33 -2.76 7.75 -5.72
N ASN A 34 -2.51 9.05 -5.93
CA ASN A 34 -3.56 10.03 -6.26
C ASN A 34 -4.23 9.81 -7.62
N MET A 35 -3.65 8.98 -8.50
CA MET A 35 -4.27 8.62 -9.78
C MET A 35 -5.16 7.38 -9.67
N VAL A 36 -4.91 6.50 -8.70
CA VAL A 36 -5.52 5.17 -8.65
C VAL A 36 -6.39 4.94 -7.42
N ILE A 37 -6.22 5.73 -6.36
CA ILE A 37 -6.99 5.63 -5.11
C ILE A 37 -7.65 6.99 -4.82
N ASP A 38 -8.96 6.97 -4.57
CA ASP A 38 -9.71 8.16 -4.17
C ASP A 38 -9.23 8.69 -2.81
N GLU A 39 -9.23 10.02 -2.63
CA GLU A 39 -8.68 10.68 -1.42
C GLU A 39 -9.31 10.19 -0.11
N GLU A 40 -10.62 9.89 -0.11
CA GLU A 40 -11.33 9.35 1.06
C GLU A 40 -10.77 7.98 1.47
N ARG A 41 -10.59 7.09 0.49
CA ARG A 41 -10.04 5.74 0.71
C ARG A 41 -8.59 5.79 1.17
N GLN A 42 -7.80 6.70 0.61
CA GLN A 42 -6.44 6.94 1.08
C GLN A 42 -6.45 7.37 2.55
N HIS A 43 -7.33 8.29 2.93
CA HIS A 43 -7.43 8.77 4.31
C HIS A 43 -7.77 7.64 5.28
N ASP A 44 -8.74 6.80 4.95
CA ASP A 44 -9.19 5.70 5.80
C ASP A 44 -8.07 4.67 6.01
N ILE A 45 -7.45 4.19 4.92
CA ILE A 45 -6.36 3.20 5.00
C ILE A 45 -5.15 3.79 5.75
N PHE A 46 -4.81 5.06 5.49
CA PHE A 46 -3.69 5.70 6.20
C PHE A 46 -3.98 5.88 7.69
N SER A 47 -5.22 6.20 8.04
CA SER A 47 -5.64 6.35 9.44
C SER A 47 -5.58 5.02 10.19
N TYR A 48 -5.98 3.92 9.55
CA TYR A 48 -5.78 2.57 10.09
C TYR A 48 -4.30 2.32 10.46
N PHE A 49 -3.37 2.51 9.51
CA PHE A 49 -1.94 2.28 9.79
C PHE A 49 -1.37 3.20 10.88
N ARG A 50 -1.93 4.41 11.01
CA ARG A 50 -1.45 5.42 11.96
C ARG A 50 -2.01 5.24 13.37
N GLU A 51 -3.26 4.82 13.50
CA GLU A 51 -4.02 4.90 14.75
C GLU A 51 -4.41 3.54 15.32
N GLU A 52 -4.59 2.54 14.46
CA GLU A 52 -5.17 1.24 14.84
C GLU A 52 -4.19 0.08 14.69
N ALA A 53 -3.36 0.10 13.64
CA ALA A 53 -2.43 -0.99 13.37
C ALA A 53 -1.37 -1.11 14.48
N GLU A 54 -1.26 -2.31 15.06
CA GLU A 54 -0.23 -2.63 16.06
C GLU A 54 1.11 -3.04 15.42
N SER A 55 1.07 -3.41 14.14
CA SER A 55 2.23 -3.83 13.35
C SER A 55 2.12 -3.31 11.91
N ASP A 56 3.21 -3.42 11.17
CA ASP A 56 3.21 -3.18 9.73
C ASP A 56 2.89 -4.46 8.93
N SER A 57 2.29 -5.49 9.53
CA SER A 57 1.95 -6.73 8.85
C SER A 57 0.93 -6.49 7.72
N LEU A 58 1.23 -7.00 6.53
CA LEU A 58 0.28 -6.95 5.41
C LEU A 58 -0.90 -7.88 5.65
N GLU A 59 -0.66 -9.07 6.20
CA GLU A 59 -1.72 -10.04 6.49
C GLU A 59 -2.73 -9.51 7.51
N GLU A 60 -2.27 -8.78 8.54
CA GLU A 60 -3.16 -8.14 9.51
C GLU A 60 -3.96 -7.01 8.87
N ALA A 61 -3.32 -6.16 8.06
CA ALA A 61 -4.00 -5.10 7.33
C ALA A 61 -5.08 -5.65 6.38
N ILE A 62 -4.80 -6.74 5.66
CA ILE A 62 -5.79 -7.39 4.79
C ILE A 62 -6.94 -7.97 5.60
N ALA A 63 -6.68 -8.55 6.77
CA ALA A 63 -7.72 -9.12 7.62
C ALA A 63 -8.71 -8.04 8.11
N GLU A 64 -8.22 -6.85 8.43
CA GLU A 64 -9.04 -5.73 8.93
C GLU A 64 -9.70 -4.93 7.79
N LEU A 65 -8.98 -4.65 6.71
CA LEU A 65 -9.41 -3.73 5.64
C LEU A 65 -9.94 -4.45 4.39
N GLY A 66 -9.63 -5.72 4.20
CA GLY A 66 -9.90 -6.44 2.94
C GLY A 66 -11.37 -6.66 2.59
N SER A 67 -12.30 -6.35 3.50
CA SER A 67 -13.74 -6.32 3.19
C SER A 67 -14.18 -5.05 2.47
N GLU A 68 -13.40 -3.96 2.57
CA GLU A 68 -13.76 -2.62 2.07
C GLU A 68 -12.75 -2.08 1.04
N PHE A 69 -11.52 -2.60 1.08
CA PHE A 69 -10.40 -2.15 0.26
C PHE A 69 -9.79 -3.30 -0.53
N GLU A 70 -9.36 -3.00 -1.76
CA GLU A 70 -8.60 -3.96 -2.56
C GLU A 70 -7.19 -4.11 -1.99
N GLU A 71 -6.62 -5.31 -2.11
CA GLU A 71 -5.27 -5.59 -1.62
C GLU A 71 -4.23 -4.62 -2.19
N GLU A 72 -4.36 -4.23 -3.46
CA GLU A 72 -3.47 -3.27 -4.11
C GLU A 72 -3.51 -1.90 -3.40
N GLU A 73 -4.70 -1.41 -3.04
CA GLU A 73 -4.87 -0.15 -2.33
C GLU A 73 -4.21 -0.21 -0.94
N ILE A 74 -4.44 -1.30 -0.21
CA ILE A 74 -3.84 -1.54 1.11
C ILE A 74 -2.31 -1.53 1.01
N ARG A 75 -1.75 -2.26 0.04
CA ARG A 75 -0.29 -2.35 -0.18
C ARG A 75 0.33 -1.01 -0.55
N LEU A 76 -0.27 -0.26 -1.46
CA LEU A 76 0.22 1.06 -1.87
C LEU A 76 0.23 2.05 -0.70
N MET A 77 -0.84 2.07 0.09
CA MET A 77 -0.93 2.94 1.27
C MET A 77 0.00 2.50 2.40
N ARG A 78 0.19 1.19 2.58
CA ARG A 78 1.19 0.63 3.50
C ARG A 78 2.61 1.07 3.12
N ILE A 79 2.98 0.99 1.84
CA ILE A 79 4.27 1.47 1.33
C ILE A 79 4.46 2.97 1.62
N LYS A 80 3.43 3.78 1.34
CA LYS A 80 3.45 5.22 1.65
C LYS A 80 3.67 5.46 3.14
N PHE A 81 2.90 4.78 3.99
CA PHE A 81 3.02 4.88 5.44
C PHE A 81 4.43 4.53 5.92
N LEU A 82 4.96 3.38 5.50
CA LEU A 82 6.32 2.94 5.85
C LEU A 82 7.39 3.88 5.32
N SER A 83 7.20 4.50 4.16
CA SER A 83 8.17 5.46 3.63
C SER A 83 8.16 6.81 4.38
N GLU A 84 6.99 7.26 4.83
CA GLU A 84 6.85 8.53 5.56
C GLU A 84 7.19 8.42 7.04
N MET A 85 6.71 7.36 7.69
CA MET A 85 6.86 7.10 9.11
C MET A 85 8.06 6.20 9.40
N GLY A 86 8.61 5.52 8.39
CA GLY A 86 9.86 4.77 8.47
C GLY A 86 11.05 5.70 8.62
N ASN A 87 11.39 5.95 9.88
CA ASN A 87 12.70 5.79 10.51
C ASN A 87 12.55 6.04 12.00
#